data_AF-A0A9W9VKC9-F1
#
_entry.id   AF-A0A9W9VKC9-F1
#
_cell.length_a   1.000
_cell.length_b   1.000
_cell.length_c   1.000
_cell.angle_alpha   90.00
_cell.angle_beta   90.00
_cell.angle_gamma   90.00
#
_symmetry.space_group_name_H-M   'P 1'
#
loop_
_entity.id
_entity.type
_entity.pdbx_description
1 polymer ?
#
loop_
_entity_poly.entity_id
_entity_poly.type
_entity_poly.pdbx_seq_one_letter_code
_entity_poly.pdbx_strand_id
1 'polypeptide(L)'
;MANSDLLSAVLEYRNELAAVAEFLRKLAGICWTLNYFSMMYVSGREKIPNTGIFPLCNDIAWEFVYAFVHPAASAHWEGGVKVWFMVHVAVVLYILKFAPNEWNDVPIVKRNIYLIYAVVILGFLAGQLSFAAEVGPEMGFFWGGVLCQTLASLGPICQLLSRNSTRGASIMTWSLRAIATFGGFIKLSIYYICDTPAGPWFESPMCQFYIGLTVILDIMYPCLYYVIRRQEKRNTAAEKKTK
;
A
#
# COMPACT_ATOMS: atom_id res chain seq x y z
N MET A 1 -17.06 -1.33 36.15
CA MET A 1 -15.97 -0.54 36.78
C MET A 1 -14.83 -0.24 35.82
N ALA A 2 -14.35 -1.16 34.96
CA ALA A 2 -13.29 -0.84 33.98
C ALA A 2 -13.70 0.19 32.90
N ASN A 3 -14.96 0.17 32.43
CA ASN A 3 -15.44 1.12 31.40
C ASN A 3 -15.52 2.57 31.85
N SER A 4 -15.70 2.85 33.16
CA SER A 4 -15.76 4.23 33.65
C SER A 4 -14.38 4.89 33.72
N ASP A 5 -13.33 4.09 33.92
CA ASP A 5 -11.95 4.57 34.04
C ASP A 5 -11.36 4.92 32.66
N LEU A 6 -11.58 4.03 31.67
CA LEU A 6 -11.19 4.29 30.27
C LEU A 6 -11.94 5.48 29.68
N LEU A 7 -13.25 5.57 29.90
CA LEU A 7 -14.05 6.69 29.38
C LEU A 7 -13.59 8.02 30.00
N SER A 8 -13.28 8.03 31.29
CA SER A 8 -12.77 9.23 31.98
C SER A 8 -11.43 9.66 31.40
N ALA A 9 -10.50 8.72 31.20
CA ALA A 9 -9.21 9.01 30.57
C ALA A 9 -9.34 9.49 29.12
N VAL A 10 -10.22 8.88 28.32
CA VAL A 10 -10.47 9.32 26.93
C VAL A 10 -11.02 10.75 26.88
N LEU A 11 -11.93 11.10 27.79
CA LEU A 11 -12.48 12.45 27.88
C LEU A 11 -11.43 13.46 28.35
N GLU A 12 -10.58 13.08 29.30
CA GLU A 12 -9.48 13.90 29.82
C GLU A 12 -8.46 14.23 28.71
N TYR A 13 -8.06 13.23 27.92
CA TYR A 13 -7.01 13.36 26.89
C TYR A 13 -7.53 13.53 25.46
N ARG A 14 -8.80 13.90 25.28
CA ARG A 14 -9.46 13.89 23.95
C ARG A 14 -8.74 14.80 22.94
N ASN A 15 -8.28 15.97 23.38
CA ASN A 15 -7.63 16.94 22.51
C ASN A 15 -6.22 16.49 22.10
N GLU A 16 -5.49 15.90 23.05
CA GLU A 16 -4.16 15.32 22.86
C GLU A 16 -4.24 14.15 21.88
N LEU A 17 -5.22 13.26 22.05
CA LEU A 17 -5.49 12.15 21.15
C LEU A 17 -5.82 12.65 19.73
N ALA A 18 -6.68 13.67 19.60
CA ALA A 18 -6.97 14.27 18.30
C ALA A 18 -5.72 14.87 17.64
N ALA A 19 -4.84 15.53 18.41
CA ALA A 19 -3.58 16.06 17.90
C ALA A 19 -2.64 14.96 17.41
N VAL A 20 -2.56 13.83 18.13
CA VAL A 20 -1.81 12.64 17.71
C VAL A 20 -2.38 12.07 16.41
N ALA A 21 -3.70 11.94 16.29
CA ALA A 21 -4.35 11.44 15.08
C ALA A 21 -4.05 12.33 13.85
N GLU A 22 -4.10 13.66 14.02
CA GLU A 22 -3.73 14.60 12.95
C GLU A 22 -2.26 14.53 12.57
N PHE A 23 -1.36 14.37 13.55
CA PHE A 23 0.05 14.14 13.29
C PHE A 23 0.26 12.85 12.47
N LEU A 24 -0.36 11.74 12.88
CA LEU A 24 -0.28 10.46 12.18
C LEU A 24 -0.83 10.54 10.75
N ARG A 25 -1.92 11.29 10.53
CA ARG A 25 -2.46 11.55 9.18
C ARG A 25 -1.44 12.24 8.29
N LYS A 26 -0.79 13.31 8.78
CA LYS A 26 0.26 14.04 8.04
C LYS A 26 1.49 13.17 7.79
N LEU A 27 1.92 12.41 8.80
CA LEU A 27 3.04 11.48 8.70
C LEU A 27 2.77 10.41 7.64
N ALA A 28 1.56 9.83 7.62
CA ALA A 28 1.16 8.88 6.59
C ALA A 28 1.23 9.49 5.19
N GLY A 29 0.75 10.73 5.02
CA GLY A 29 0.88 11.48 3.76
C GLY A 29 2.32 11.63 3.26
N ILE A 30 3.22 12.02 4.16
CA ILE A 30 4.65 12.17 3.87
C ILE A 30 5.27 10.81 3.52
N CYS A 31 5.03 9.80 4.35
CA CYS A 31 5.61 8.47 4.18
C CYS A 31 5.13 7.77 2.89
N TRP A 32 3.86 7.88 2.53
CA TRP A 32 3.36 7.37 1.23
C TRP A 32 4.02 8.07 0.04
N THR A 33 4.20 9.39 0.14
CA THR A 33 4.86 10.17 -0.91
C THR A 33 6.34 9.78 -1.04
N LEU A 34 7.06 9.65 0.07
CA LEU A 34 8.44 9.18 0.07
C LEU A 34 8.56 7.72 -0.40
N ASN A 35 7.57 6.88 -0.09
CA ASN A 35 7.49 5.52 -0.60
C ASN A 35 7.47 5.52 -2.14
N TYR A 36 6.63 6.35 -2.76
CA TYR A 36 6.60 6.51 -4.22
C TYR A 36 7.95 6.91 -4.83
N PHE A 37 8.65 7.89 -4.23
CA PHE A 37 10.00 8.24 -4.67
C PHE A 37 11.00 7.09 -4.49
N SER A 38 10.90 6.36 -3.38
CA SER A 38 11.72 5.18 -3.11
C SER A 38 11.49 4.09 -4.15
N MET A 39 10.24 3.83 -4.54
CA MET A 39 9.88 2.86 -5.58
C MET A 39 10.52 3.21 -6.92
N MET A 40 10.45 4.48 -7.33
CA MET A 40 11.10 4.95 -8.56
C MET A 40 12.62 4.82 -8.45
N TYR A 41 13.23 5.26 -7.35
CA TYR A 41 14.67 5.14 -7.15
C TYR A 41 15.16 3.70 -7.26
N VAL A 42 14.51 2.76 -6.55
CA VAL A 42 14.86 1.34 -6.58
C VAL A 42 14.67 0.76 -7.99
N SER A 43 13.54 1.08 -8.65
CA SER A 43 13.30 0.58 -10.00
C SER A 43 14.31 1.11 -11.02
N GLY A 44 14.71 2.37 -10.87
CA GLY A 44 15.71 3.01 -11.72
C GLY A 44 17.12 2.47 -11.51
N ARG A 45 17.48 2.13 -10.26
CA ARG A 45 18.77 1.54 -9.88
C ARG A 45 18.89 0.09 -10.36
N GLU A 46 17.87 -0.72 -10.07
CA GLU A 46 17.87 -2.16 -10.36
C GLU A 46 17.40 -2.49 -11.79
N LYS A 47 16.90 -1.49 -12.52
CA LYS A 47 16.34 -1.62 -13.88
C LYS A 47 15.23 -2.67 -13.97
N ILE A 48 14.49 -2.89 -12.89
CA ILE A 48 13.31 -3.77 -12.85
C ILE A 48 12.22 -3.13 -11.98
N PRO A 49 10.94 -3.52 -12.11
CA PRO A 49 9.89 -3.01 -11.24
C PRO A 49 10.12 -3.33 -9.77
N ASN A 50 10.01 -2.31 -8.92
CA ASN A 50 10.10 -2.46 -7.47
C ASN A 50 8.88 -3.16 -6.83
N THR A 51 7.72 -3.10 -7.49
CA THR A 51 6.48 -3.74 -7.04
C THR A 51 5.79 -4.48 -8.19
N GLY A 52 4.76 -5.26 -7.86
CA GLY A 52 4.01 -6.07 -8.82
C GLY A 52 3.07 -5.25 -9.70
N ILE A 53 2.54 -5.89 -10.74
CA ILE A 53 1.57 -5.27 -11.66
C ILE A 53 0.28 -4.91 -10.90
N PHE A 54 -0.28 -5.85 -10.15
CA PHE A 54 -1.61 -5.70 -9.54
C PHE A 54 -1.69 -4.61 -8.48
N PRO A 55 -0.73 -4.47 -7.55
CA PRO A 55 -0.73 -3.37 -6.58
C PRO A 55 -0.79 -1.99 -7.27
N LEU A 56 0.09 -1.74 -8.24
CA LEU A 56 0.11 -0.47 -8.98
C LEU A 56 -1.20 -0.21 -9.73
N CYS A 57 -1.70 -1.23 -10.42
CA CYS A 57 -2.88 -1.08 -11.26
C CYS A 57 -4.15 -0.88 -10.43
N ASN A 58 -4.28 -1.55 -9.29
CA ASN A 58 -5.42 -1.36 -8.40
C ASN A 58 -5.37 0.00 -7.71
N ASP A 59 -4.20 0.44 -7.23
CA ASP A 59 -4.06 1.73 -6.56
C ASP A 59 -4.39 2.90 -7.49
N ILE A 60 -3.83 2.93 -8.71
CA ILE A 60 -4.13 4.02 -9.64
C ILE A 60 -5.60 4.03 -10.07
N ALA A 61 -6.22 2.85 -10.20
CA ALA A 61 -7.66 2.73 -10.49
C ALA A 61 -8.51 3.26 -9.33
N TRP A 62 -8.19 2.87 -8.09
CA TRP A 62 -8.86 3.34 -6.89
C TRP A 62 -8.72 4.86 -6.73
N GLU A 63 -7.49 5.38 -6.85
CA GLU A 63 -7.21 6.81 -6.78
C GLU A 63 -8.00 7.58 -7.85
N PHE A 64 -8.07 7.08 -9.09
CA PHE A 64 -8.86 7.72 -10.15
C PHE A 64 -10.35 7.81 -9.79
N VAL A 65 -10.95 6.68 -9.38
CA VAL A 65 -12.39 6.62 -9.03
C VAL A 65 -12.70 7.63 -7.93
N TYR A 66 -11.93 7.63 -6.84
CA TYR A 66 -12.26 8.46 -5.69
C TYR A 66 -11.67 9.87 -5.73
N ALA A 67 -10.77 10.17 -6.67
CA ALA A 67 -10.30 11.53 -6.94
C ALA A 67 -11.23 12.29 -7.92
N PHE A 68 -11.79 11.62 -8.93
CA PHE A 68 -12.46 12.27 -10.05
C PHE A 68 -13.92 11.84 -10.27
N VAL A 69 -14.25 10.57 -10.07
CA VAL A 69 -15.62 10.06 -10.29
C VAL A 69 -16.49 10.26 -9.05
N HIS A 70 -15.95 9.93 -7.87
CA HIS A 70 -16.61 10.06 -6.57
C HIS A 70 -15.78 10.91 -5.58
N PRO A 71 -15.45 12.18 -5.90
CA PRO A 71 -14.61 13.02 -5.06
C PRO A 71 -15.20 13.31 -3.67
N ALA A 72 -16.53 13.27 -3.53
CA ALA A 72 -17.18 13.46 -2.23
C ALA A 72 -16.83 12.36 -1.22
N ALA A 73 -16.61 11.12 -1.69
CA ALA A 73 -16.24 10.00 -0.83
C ALA A 73 -14.85 10.19 -0.19
N SER A 74 -13.94 10.89 -0.88
CA SER A 74 -12.59 11.19 -0.39
C SER A 74 -12.44 12.60 0.21
N ALA A 75 -13.54 13.33 0.40
CA ALA A 75 -13.51 14.73 0.85
C ALA A 75 -12.80 14.94 2.19
N HIS A 76 -12.84 13.95 3.08
CA HIS A 76 -12.13 13.96 4.38
C HIS A 76 -10.60 13.96 4.26
N TRP A 77 -10.05 13.71 3.06
CA TRP A 77 -8.63 13.88 2.74
C TRP A 77 -8.33 15.22 2.06
N GLU A 78 -9.30 16.14 1.96
CA GLU A 78 -9.13 17.52 1.46
C GLU A 78 -8.48 17.60 0.06
N GLY A 79 -8.76 16.61 -0.80
CA GLY A 79 -8.15 16.53 -2.13
C GLY A 79 -6.76 15.88 -2.17
N GLY A 80 -6.24 15.37 -1.05
CA GLY A 80 -4.99 14.60 -0.99
C GLY A 80 -4.95 13.42 -1.96
N VAL A 81 -6.09 12.76 -2.19
CA VAL A 81 -6.20 11.65 -3.16
C VAL A 81 -5.92 12.11 -4.60
N LYS A 82 -6.30 13.33 -4.98
CA LYS A 82 -5.96 13.88 -6.31
C LYS A 82 -4.45 14.08 -6.45
N VAL A 83 -3.79 14.60 -5.41
CA VAL A 83 -2.34 14.78 -5.41
C VAL A 83 -1.63 13.44 -5.48
N TRP A 84 -2.08 12.45 -4.68
CA TRP A 84 -1.55 11.10 -4.75
C TRP A 84 -1.71 10.47 -6.12
N PHE A 85 -2.89 10.59 -6.75
CA PHE A 85 -3.11 10.14 -8.13
C PHE A 85 -2.05 10.69 -9.10
N MET A 86 -1.78 12.00 -9.05
CA MET A 86 -0.79 12.62 -9.94
C MET A 86 0.62 12.09 -9.70
N VAL A 87 1.00 11.90 -8.43
CA VAL A 87 2.30 11.29 -8.08
C VAL A 87 2.34 9.84 -8.54
N HIS A 88 1.26 9.09 -8.38
CA HIS A 88 1.19 7.69 -8.75
C HIS A 88 1.24 7.48 -10.27
N VAL A 89 0.60 8.35 -11.06
CA VAL A 89 0.76 8.37 -12.51
C VAL A 89 2.25 8.46 -12.89
N ALA A 90 3.00 9.36 -12.26
CA ALA A 90 4.44 9.48 -12.50
C ALA A 90 5.20 8.20 -12.12
N VAL A 91 4.86 7.57 -10.98
CA VAL A 91 5.43 6.30 -10.54
C VAL A 91 5.15 5.18 -11.54
N VAL A 92 3.90 5.01 -11.97
CA VAL A 92 3.50 3.96 -12.93
C VAL A 92 4.25 4.15 -14.25
N LEU A 93 4.25 5.36 -14.81
CA LEU A 93 4.96 5.66 -16.05
C LEU A 93 6.46 5.39 -15.93
N TYR A 94 7.06 5.73 -14.79
CA TYR A 94 8.48 5.49 -14.54
C TYR A 94 8.80 3.99 -14.40
N ILE A 95 8.00 3.24 -13.65
CA ILE A 95 8.18 1.79 -13.45
C ILE A 95 7.94 1.03 -14.75
N LEU A 96 6.97 1.44 -15.56
CA LEU A 96 6.66 0.84 -16.86
C LEU A 96 7.85 0.81 -17.82
N LYS A 97 8.76 1.80 -17.72
CA LYS A 97 10.01 1.81 -18.49
C LYS A 97 10.87 0.56 -18.25
N PHE A 98 10.81 -0.01 -17.04
CA PHE A 98 11.61 -1.16 -16.63
C PHE A 98 10.80 -2.48 -16.58
N ALA A 99 9.48 -2.41 -16.73
CA ALA A 99 8.61 -3.59 -16.69
C ALA A 99 9.01 -4.73 -17.64
N PRO A 100 9.44 -4.50 -18.90
CA PRO A 100 9.88 -5.58 -19.79
C PRO A 100 11.06 -6.40 -19.25
N ASN A 101 11.90 -5.83 -18.39
CA ASN A 101 13.13 -6.47 -17.91
C ASN A 101 12.86 -7.59 -16.90
N GLU A 102 11.68 -7.58 -16.29
CA GLU A 102 11.21 -8.66 -15.38
C GLU A 102 10.88 -9.94 -16.15
N TRP A 103 10.46 -9.81 -17.40
CA TRP A 103 9.83 -10.90 -18.15
C TRP A 103 10.73 -11.45 -19.27
N ASN A 104 12.05 -11.40 -19.08
CA ASN A 104 13.00 -11.90 -20.08
C ASN A 104 12.78 -13.39 -20.40
N ASP A 105 12.34 -14.17 -19.42
CA ASP A 105 12.08 -15.60 -19.56
C ASP A 105 10.68 -15.90 -20.13
N VAL A 106 9.81 -14.89 -20.28
CA VAL A 106 8.44 -15.03 -20.79
C VAL A 106 8.18 -14.03 -21.92
N PRO A 107 8.65 -14.31 -23.16
CA PRO A 107 8.64 -13.34 -24.26
C PRO A 107 7.27 -12.77 -24.61
N ILE A 108 6.20 -13.57 -24.48
CA ILE A 108 4.84 -13.12 -24.75
C ILE A 108 4.39 -12.03 -23.76
N VAL A 109 4.74 -12.16 -22.47
CA VAL A 109 4.44 -11.16 -21.45
C VAL A 109 5.28 -9.92 -21.69
N LYS A 110 6.58 -10.08 -21.93
CA LYS A 110 7.50 -8.96 -22.21
C LYS A 110 7.04 -8.07 -23.36
N ARG A 111 6.62 -8.67 -24.49
CA ARG A 111 6.16 -7.94 -25.68
C ARG A 111 4.84 -7.20 -25.45
N ASN A 112 3.98 -7.74 -24.59
CA ASN A 112 2.64 -7.21 -24.34
C ASN A 112 2.53 -6.49 -22.99
N ILE A 113 3.64 -6.21 -22.29
CA ILE A 113 3.59 -5.78 -20.90
C ILE A 113 2.79 -4.48 -20.70
N TYR A 114 2.90 -3.52 -21.63
CA TYR A 114 2.13 -2.28 -21.58
C TYR A 114 0.62 -2.52 -21.73
N LEU A 115 0.24 -3.43 -22.63
CA LEU A 115 -1.15 -3.85 -22.82
C LEU A 115 -1.67 -4.58 -21.57
N ILE A 116 -0.85 -5.42 -20.94
CA ILE A 116 -1.21 -6.11 -19.68
C ILE A 116 -1.49 -5.07 -18.60
N TYR A 117 -0.62 -4.08 -18.39
CA TYR A 117 -0.90 -3.01 -17.43
C TYR A 117 -2.18 -2.25 -17.77
N ALA A 118 -2.40 -1.88 -19.03
CA ALA A 118 -3.62 -1.19 -19.45
C ALA A 118 -4.88 -2.02 -19.15
N VAL A 119 -4.90 -3.30 -19.53
CA VAL A 119 -6.03 -4.21 -19.27
C VAL A 119 -6.27 -4.40 -17.77
N VAL A 120 -5.21 -4.56 -16.99
CA VAL A 120 -5.33 -4.74 -15.53
C VAL A 120 -5.82 -3.45 -14.85
N ILE A 121 -5.35 -2.27 -15.26
CA ILE A 121 -5.87 -0.98 -14.78
C ILE A 121 -7.36 -0.86 -15.12
N LEU A 122 -7.76 -1.14 -16.36
CA LEU A 122 -9.16 -1.09 -16.78
C LEU A 122 -10.03 -2.09 -16.01
N GLY A 123 -9.51 -3.30 -15.75
CA GLY A 123 -10.19 -4.30 -14.95
C GLY A 123 -10.42 -3.85 -13.51
N PHE A 124 -9.39 -3.32 -12.83
CA PHE A 124 -9.55 -2.76 -11.49
C PHE A 124 -10.44 -1.52 -11.49
N LEU A 125 -10.34 -0.65 -12.50
CA LEU A 125 -11.21 0.52 -12.63
C LEU A 125 -12.68 0.11 -12.72
N ALA A 126 -13.01 -0.86 -13.58
CA ALA A 126 -14.35 -1.42 -13.68
C ALA A 126 -14.80 -2.07 -12.36
N GLY A 127 -13.91 -2.80 -11.69
CA GLY A 127 -14.19 -3.40 -10.38
C GLY A 127 -14.49 -2.38 -9.30
N GLN A 128 -13.66 -1.33 -9.18
CA GLN A 128 -13.84 -0.25 -8.20
C GLN A 128 -15.14 0.53 -8.45
N LEU A 129 -15.46 0.81 -9.71
CA LEU A 129 -16.73 1.46 -10.09
C LEU A 129 -17.95 0.58 -9.80
N SER A 130 -17.88 -0.69 -10.18
CA SER A 130 -18.98 -1.65 -9.94
C SER A 130 -19.22 -1.83 -8.45
N PHE A 131 -18.14 -1.90 -7.66
CA PHE A 131 -18.24 -2.04 -6.22
C PHE A 131 -18.79 -0.77 -5.56
N ALA A 132 -18.33 0.42 -5.97
CA ALA A 132 -18.90 1.68 -5.51
C ALA A 132 -20.39 1.83 -5.86
N ALA A 133 -20.84 1.29 -7.00
CA ALA A 133 -22.25 1.27 -7.37
C ALA A 133 -23.08 0.32 -6.48
N GLU A 134 -22.50 -0.80 -6.04
CA GLU A 134 -23.17 -1.79 -5.18
C GLU A 134 -23.28 -1.32 -3.72
N VAL A 135 -22.17 -0.87 -3.13
CA VAL A 135 -22.11 -0.57 -1.67
C VAL A 135 -22.19 0.92 -1.34
N GLY A 136 -22.27 1.77 -2.38
CA GLY A 136 -22.18 3.22 -2.25
C GLY A 136 -20.73 3.74 -2.29
N PRO A 137 -20.48 4.96 -2.79
CA PRO A 137 -19.13 5.48 -2.98
C PRO A 137 -18.28 5.63 -1.71
N GLU A 138 -18.90 5.94 -0.57
CA GLU A 138 -18.19 6.07 0.71
C GLU A 138 -17.63 4.71 1.18
N MET A 139 -18.48 3.68 1.23
CA MET A 139 -18.04 2.32 1.56
C MET A 139 -17.06 1.78 0.51
N GLY A 140 -17.30 2.10 -0.76
CA GLY A 140 -16.41 1.76 -1.87
C GLY A 140 -15.02 2.35 -1.67
N PHE A 141 -14.92 3.61 -1.26
CA PHE A 141 -13.63 4.27 -0.99
C PHE A 141 -12.84 3.47 0.06
N PHE A 142 -13.47 3.15 1.18
CA PHE A 142 -12.79 2.44 2.27
C PHE A 142 -12.40 1.01 1.91
N TRP A 143 -13.34 0.19 1.44
CA TRP A 143 -13.05 -1.21 1.07
C TRP A 143 -12.18 -1.34 -0.18
N GLY A 144 -12.29 -0.41 -1.11
CA GLY A 144 -11.36 -0.31 -2.24
C GLY A 144 -9.94 -0.03 -1.76
N GLY A 145 -9.77 0.84 -0.76
CA GLY A 145 -8.48 1.13 -0.13
C GLY A 145 -7.94 -0.05 0.67
N VAL A 146 -8.82 -0.85 1.26
CA VAL A 146 -8.49 -2.15 1.86
C VAL A 146 -7.91 -3.11 0.81
N LEU A 147 -8.51 -3.21 -0.37
CA LEU A 147 -7.95 -4.03 -1.45
C LEU A 147 -6.57 -3.51 -1.91
N CYS A 148 -6.43 -2.19 -2.06
CA CYS A 148 -5.17 -1.50 -2.36
C CYS A 148 -4.06 -1.92 -1.40
N GLN A 149 -4.29 -1.70 -0.12
CA GLN A 149 -3.29 -1.98 0.90
C GLN A 149 -3.02 -3.50 1.04
N THR A 150 -4.01 -4.38 0.84
CA THR A 150 -3.80 -5.83 0.80
C THR A 150 -2.78 -6.19 -0.29
N LEU A 151 -3.00 -5.67 -1.51
CA LEU A 151 -2.12 -5.92 -2.64
C LEU A 151 -0.75 -5.27 -2.44
N ALA A 152 -0.68 -4.06 -1.88
CA ALA A 152 0.58 -3.38 -1.58
C ALA A 152 1.44 -4.12 -0.53
N SER A 153 0.82 -4.86 0.40
CA SER A 153 1.52 -5.74 1.35
C SER A 153 1.88 -7.10 0.73
N LEU A 154 0.95 -7.74 0.02
CA LEU A 154 1.14 -9.08 -0.55
C LEU A 154 2.06 -9.10 -1.77
N GLY A 155 1.98 -8.08 -2.63
CA GLY A 155 2.71 -8.01 -3.89
C GLY A 155 4.24 -8.10 -3.73
N PRO A 156 4.87 -7.28 -2.87
CA PRO A 156 6.30 -7.36 -2.60
C PRO A 156 6.74 -8.72 -2.01
N ILE A 157 5.89 -9.37 -1.21
CA ILE A 157 6.15 -10.73 -0.71
C ILE A 157 6.17 -11.72 -1.87
N CYS A 158 5.14 -11.70 -2.71
CA CYS A 158 5.06 -12.58 -3.88
C CYS A 158 6.27 -12.37 -4.81
N GLN A 159 6.72 -11.12 -4.99
CA GLN A 159 7.91 -10.83 -5.78
C GLN A 159 9.19 -11.39 -5.17
N LEU A 160 9.41 -11.21 -3.87
CA LEU A 160 10.55 -11.79 -3.17
C LEU A 160 10.61 -13.31 -3.36
N LEU A 161 9.47 -13.98 -3.17
CA LEU A 161 9.36 -15.44 -3.28
C LEU A 161 9.53 -15.91 -4.73
N SER A 162 8.88 -15.26 -5.69
CA SER A 162 8.92 -15.66 -7.10
C SER A 162 10.29 -15.42 -7.73
N ARG A 163 10.95 -14.32 -7.37
CA ARG A 163 12.32 -14.02 -7.84
C ARG A 163 13.37 -14.83 -7.10
N ASN A 164 13.05 -15.31 -5.90
CA ASN A 164 14.01 -15.85 -4.94
C ASN A 164 15.26 -14.95 -4.80
N SER A 165 15.03 -13.64 -4.80
CA SER A 165 16.08 -12.63 -4.77
C SER A 165 15.59 -11.33 -4.16
N THR A 166 16.50 -10.59 -3.53
CA THR A 166 16.21 -9.22 -3.04
C THR A 166 16.30 -8.16 -4.14
N ARG A 167 16.62 -8.54 -5.39
CA ARG A 167 16.65 -7.60 -6.52
C ARG A 167 15.30 -6.92 -6.72
N GLY A 168 15.33 -5.59 -6.82
CA GLY A 168 14.12 -4.75 -6.94
C GLY A 168 13.36 -4.58 -5.62
N ALA A 169 13.69 -5.30 -4.55
CA ALA A 169 13.09 -5.12 -3.24
C ALA A 169 13.84 -4.07 -2.41
N SER A 170 13.17 -3.49 -1.43
CA SER A 170 13.73 -2.44 -0.59
C SER A 170 13.08 -2.38 0.79
N ILE A 171 13.92 -2.45 1.83
CA ILE A 171 13.48 -2.25 3.22
C ILE A 171 13.06 -0.80 3.43
N MET A 172 13.69 0.17 2.78
CA MET A 172 13.30 1.58 2.91
C MET A 172 11.88 1.81 2.38
N THR A 173 11.61 1.29 1.17
CA THR A 173 10.28 1.37 0.54
C THR A 173 9.22 0.73 1.41
N TRP A 174 9.48 -0.50 1.88
CA TRP A 174 8.59 -1.16 2.83
C TRP A 174 8.41 -0.38 4.14
N SER A 175 9.49 0.16 4.73
CA SER A 175 9.42 0.85 6.04
C SER A 175 8.56 2.11 5.94
N LEU A 176 8.73 2.90 4.88
CA LEU A 176 7.92 4.09 4.63
C LEU A 176 6.44 3.71 4.51
N ARG A 177 6.12 2.67 3.72
CA ARG A 177 4.76 2.15 3.59
C ARG A 177 4.19 1.65 4.92
N ALA A 178 4.97 0.86 5.66
CA ALA A 178 4.55 0.27 6.93
C ALA A 178 4.29 1.35 7.99
N ILE A 179 5.15 2.37 8.09
CA ILE A 179 4.92 3.51 8.99
C ILE A 179 3.61 4.23 8.63
N ALA A 180 3.36 4.47 7.35
CA ALA A 180 2.13 5.10 6.90
C ALA A 180 0.88 4.25 7.22
N THR A 181 0.98 2.94 7.01
CA THR A 181 -0.09 1.96 7.26
C THR A 181 -0.42 1.87 8.74
N PHE A 182 0.59 1.61 9.59
CA PHE A 182 0.41 1.49 11.03
C PHE A 182 -0.01 2.81 11.66
N GLY A 183 0.54 3.93 11.21
CA GLY A 183 0.07 5.25 11.63
C GLY A 183 -1.40 5.48 11.27
N GLY A 184 -1.82 5.03 10.09
CA GLY A 184 -3.22 5.04 9.67
C GLY A 184 -4.13 4.21 10.59
N PHE A 185 -3.71 3.00 10.96
CA PHE A 185 -4.47 2.15 11.89
C PHE A 185 -4.56 2.75 13.30
N ILE A 186 -3.44 3.26 13.84
CA ILE A 186 -3.44 3.91 15.16
C ILE A 186 -4.37 5.14 15.15
N LYS A 187 -4.31 5.96 14.09
CA LYS A 187 -5.22 7.11 13.90
C LYS A 187 -6.69 6.67 13.93
N LEU A 188 -7.04 5.61 13.20
CA LEU A 188 -8.42 5.11 13.16
C LEU A 188 -8.87 4.59 14.52
N SER A 189 -8.00 3.87 15.24
CA SER A 189 -8.27 3.44 16.61
C SER A 189 -8.50 4.62 17.56
N ILE A 190 -7.74 5.71 17.41
CA ILE A 190 -7.96 6.95 18.18
C ILE A 190 -9.33 7.55 17.88
N TYR A 191 -9.71 7.65 16.60
CA TYR A 191 -11.03 8.16 16.23
C TYR A 191 -12.16 7.33 16.83
N TYR A 192 -12.02 6.00 16.77
CA TYR A 192 -12.99 5.08 17.37
C TYR A 192 -13.14 5.27 18.88
N ILE A 193 -12.05 5.33 19.65
CA ILE A 193 -12.15 5.53 21.10
C ILE A 193 -12.66 6.93 21.47
N CYS A 194 -12.40 7.96 20.65
CA CYS A 194 -12.82 9.33 20.91
C CYS A 194 -14.23 9.69 20.37
N ASP A 195 -14.99 8.69 19.92
CA ASP A 195 -16.31 8.85 19.29
C ASP A 195 -16.28 9.87 18.14
N THR A 196 -15.17 9.87 17.40
CA THR A 196 -14.99 10.67 16.19
C THR A 196 -15.27 9.77 15.00
N PRO A 197 -16.12 10.19 14.03
CA PRO A 197 -16.45 9.35 12.89
C PRO A 197 -15.19 8.91 12.12
N ALA A 198 -14.80 7.64 12.25
CA ALA A 198 -13.70 7.01 11.50
C ALA A 198 -14.15 6.46 10.13
N GLY A 199 -15.45 6.60 9.84
CA GLY A 199 -16.15 6.00 8.71
C GLY A 199 -16.94 4.75 9.13
N PRO A 200 -18.02 4.42 8.40
CA PRO A 200 -18.97 3.33 8.72
C PRO A 200 -18.38 1.91 8.76
N TRP A 201 -17.12 1.72 8.35
CA TRP A 201 -16.49 0.42 8.18
C TRP A 201 -15.66 -0.04 9.39
N PHE A 202 -15.21 0.88 10.26
CA PHE A 202 -14.20 0.53 11.27
C PHE A 202 -14.70 -0.46 12.32
N GLU A 203 -15.99 -0.39 12.66
CA GLU A 203 -16.65 -1.30 13.59
C GLU A 203 -16.94 -2.68 13.00
N SER A 204 -16.77 -2.85 11.69
CA SER A 204 -17.03 -4.11 11.00
C SER A 204 -16.01 -5.18 11.42
N PRO A 205 -16.44 -6.42 11.72
CA PRO A 205 -15.52 -7.55 11.90
C PRO A 205 -14.56 -7.74 10.72
N MET A 206 -15.00 -7.39 9.50
CA MET A 206 -14.15 -7.44 8.31
C MET A 206 -13.00 -6.43 8.36
N CYS A 207 -13.21 -5.25 8.97
CA CYS A 207 -12.15 -4.26 9.17
C CYS A 207 -11.07 -4.81 10.09
N GLN A 208 -11.47 -5.42 11.21
CA GLN A 208 -10.56 -6.02 12.18
C GLN A 208 -9.75 -7.16 11.57
N PHE A 209 -10.42 -8.07 10.83
CA PHE A 209 -9.75 -9.12 10.07
C PHE A 209 -8.72 -8.54 9.12
N TYR A 210 -9.10 -7.49 8.40
CA TYR A 210 -8.23 -6.86 7.42
C TYR A 210 -6.99 -6.18 8.03
N ILE A 211 -7.17 -5.47 9.15
CA ILE A 211 -6.04 -4.91 9.91
C ILE A 211 -5.10 -6.03 10.32
N GLY A 212 -5.63 -7.13 10.87
CA GLY A 212 -4.84 -8.31 11.23
C GLY A 212 -4.09 -8.91 10.06
N LEU A 213 -4.76 -9.10 8.92
CA LEU A 213 -4.15 -9.61 7.69
C LEU A 213 -3.01 -8.70 7.21
N THR A 214 -3.23 -7.39 7.19
CA THR A 214 -2.22 -6.41 6.75
C THR A 214 -1.00 -6.45 7.66
N VAL A 215 -1.19 -6.50 8.98
CA VAL A 215 -0.10 -6.61 9.95
C VAL A 215 0.71 -7.89 9.74
N ILE A 216 0.04 -9.03 9.54
CA ILE A 216 0.72 -10.31 9.27
C ILE A 216 1.57 -10.20 8.00
N LEU A 217 0.98 -9.74 6.89
CA LEU A 217 1.70 -9.59 5.62
C LEU A 217 2.88 -8.61 5.76
N ASP A 218 2.69 -7.47 6.41
CA ASP A 218 3.75 -6.47 6.56
C ASP A 218 4.89 -6.93 7.46
N ILE A 219 4.63 -7.79 8.46
CA ILE A 219 5.68 -8.44 9.27
C ILE A 219 6.39 -9.55 8.47
N MET A 220 5.69 -10.27 7.59
CA MET A 220 6.30 -11.33 6.78
C MET A 220 7.37 -10.79 5.83
N TYR A 221 7.17 -9.62 5.23
CA TYR A 221 8.09 -9.05 4.25
C TYR A 221 9.54 -8.89 4.77
N PRO A 222 9.83 -8.17 5.89
CA PRO A 222 11.20 -8.01 6.38
C PRO A 222 11.83 -9.35 6.80
N CYS A 223 11.05 -10.29 7.34
CA CYS A 223 11.53 -11.63 7.67
C CYS A 223 12.02 -12.38 6.42
N LEU A 224 11.19 -12.43 5.37
CA LEU A 224 11.54 -13.07 4.10
C LEU A 224 12.70 -12.37 3.41
N TYR A 225 12.68 -11.03 3.37
CA TYR A 225 13.78 -10.23 2.83
C TYR A 225 15.11 -10.58 3.52
N TYR A 226 15.12 -10.67 4.85
CA TYR A 226 16.33 -11.01 5.60
C TYR A 226 16.83 -12.43 5.29
N VAL A 227 15.93 -13.41 5.24
CA VAL A 227 16.27 -14.81 4.94
C VAL A 227 16.88 -14.92 3.54
N ILE A 228 16.22 -14.37 2.52
CA ILE A 228 16.70 -14.39 1.13
C ILE A 228 18.03 -13.65 1.01
N ARG A 229 18.17 -12.48 1.62
CA ARG A 229 19.44 -11.71 1.60
C ARG A 229 20.60 -12.48 2.25
N ARG A 230 20.32 -13.23 3.32
CA ARG A 230 21.33 -14.07 3.98
C ARG A 230 21.74 -15.23 3.08
N GLN A 231 20.79 -15.84 2.37
CA GLN A 231 21.06 -16.88 1.38
C GLN A 231 21.93 -16.35 0.23
N GLU A 232 21.59 -15.20 -0.36
CA GLU A 232 22.38 -14.57 -1.43
C GLU A 232 23.85 -14.34 -0.98
N LYS A 233 24.06 -13.77 0.22
CA LYS A 233 25.41 -13.57 0.76
C LYS A 233 26.20 -14.86 0.94
N ARG A 234 25.55 -15.95 1.40
CA ARG A 234 26.19 -17.27 1.57
C ARG A 234 26.62 -17.85 0.23
N ASN A 235 25.77 -17.75 -0.79
CA ASN A 235 26.08 -18.24 -2.14
C ASN A 235 27.27 -17.49 -2.74
N THR A 236 27.27 -16.15 -2.67
CA THR A 236 28.41 -15.34 -3.14
C THR A 236 29.72 -15.66 -2.40
N ALA A 237 29.65 -15.94 -1.09
CA ALA A 237 30.84 -16.32 -0.31
C ALA A 237 31.37 -17.71 -0.70
N ALA A 238 30.49 -18.66 -1.01
CA ALA A 238 30.88 -19.99 -1.48
C ALA A 238 31.52 -19.94 -2.88
N GLU A 239 30.95 -19.17 -3.81
CA GLU A 239 31.52 -18.96 -5.14
C GLU A 239 32.93 -18.36 -5.08
N LYS A 240 33.18 -17.40 -4.18
CA LYS A 240 34.51 -16.81 -3.97
C LYS A 240 35.54 -17.78 -3.38
N LYS A 241 35.11 -18.84 -2.69
CA LYS A 241 36.01 -19.87 -2.16
C LYS A 241 36.36 -20.95 -3.19
N THR A 242 35.58 -21.03 -4.27
CA THR A 242 35.73 -22.05 -5.32
C THR A 242 36.51 -21.51 -6.53
N LYS A 243 36.73 -20.20 -6.59
CA LYS A 243 37.60 -19.51 -7.55
C LYS A 243 38.95 -19.23 -6.92
#